data_AF-A0ABD4XJV8-F1
#
_entry.id   AF-A0ABD4XJV8-F1
#
_cell.length_a   1.000
_cell.length_b   1.000
_cell.length_c   1.000
_cell.angle_alpha   90.00
_cell.angle_beta   90.00
_cell.angle_gamma   90.00
#
_symmetry.space_group_name_H-M   'P 1'
#
loop_
_entity.id
_entity.type
_entity.pdbx_description
1 polymer ?
#
loop_
_entity_poly.entity_id
_entity_poly.type
_entity_poly.pdbx_seq_one_letter_code
_entity_poly.pdbx_strand_id
1 'polypeptide(L)'
;MESIKFLLKRTLHHPNTMPWAFISTMVAIMASYNTIIRYGFSEKMLEKVFIIYPLIVIFIYCLRTYITLPIVLKIHSYFPTILTNNIPRHISVPVLVITFNVSIMMVLFTEMNRQLYPQFLSGYLGNWVKTFFVAIPVFFFVVRLTLVNIFKKLKQSHPLSLK
;
A
#
# COMPACT_ATOMS: atom_id res chain seq x y z
N MET A 1 -7.99 30.03 -12.38
CA MET A 1 -7.07 29.60 -11.30
C MET A 1 -7.79 29.31 -9.98
N GLU A 2 -8.84 30.05 -9.62
CA GLU A 2 -9.64 29.79 -8.39
C GLU A 2 -10.38 28.44 -8.39
N SER A 3 -10.93 28.03 -9.53
CA SER A 3 -11.58 26.71 -9.68
C SER A 3 -10.64 25.54 -9.36
N ILE A 4 -9.37 25.61 -9.79
CA ILE A 4 -8.35 24.60 -9.50
C ILE A 4 -8.00 24.60 -8.00
N LYS A 5 -7.84 25.77 -7.39
CA LYS A 5 -7.59 25.87 -5.94
C LYS A 5 -8.74 25.28 -5.12
N PHE A 6 -9.98 25.53 -5.53
CA PHE A 6 -11.16 24.95 -4.89
C PHE A 6 -11.21 23.43 -5.04
N LEU A 7 -10.96 22.90 -6.25
CA LEU A 7 -10.90 21.46 -6.50
C LEU A 7 -9.81 20.78 -5.66
N LEU A 8 -8.59 21.33 -5.64
CA LEU A 8 -7.47 20.79 -4.85
C LEU A 8 -7.75 20.81 -3.35
N LYS A 9 -8.42 21.86 -2.86
CA LYS A 9 -8.85 21.95 -1.47
C LYS A 9 -9.90 20.89 -1.16
N ARG A 10 -10.88 20.71 -2.04
CA ARG A 10 -11.91 19.67 -1.89
C ARG A 10 -11.30 18.26 -1.91
N THR A 11 -10.33 17.98 -2.78
CA THR A 11 -9.66 16.69 -2.83
C THR A 11 -8.78 16.46 -1.59
N LEU A 12 -8.04 17.46 -1.11
CA LEU A 12 -7.23 17.35 0.11
C LEU A 12 -8.02 16.88 1.34
N HIS A 13 -9.27 17.33 1.45
CA HIS A 13 -10.13 17.00 2.58
C HIS A 13 -11.06 15.80 2.35
N HIS A 14 -11.09 15.25 1.14
CA HIS A 14 -11.92 14.08 0.83
C HIS A 14 -11.40 12.83 1.59
N PRO A 15 -12.29 12.02 2.21
CA PRO A 15 -11.88 10.91 3.07
C PRO A 15 -11.05 9.83 2.36
N ASN A 16 -11.27 9.63 1.06
CA ASN A 16 -10.55 8.61 0.28
C ASN A 16 -9.16 9.05 -0.18
N THR A 17 -8.83 10.34 -0.13
CA THR A 17 -7.56 10.86 -0.64
C THR A 17 -6.37 10.32 0.13
N MET A 18 -6.51 10.19 1.46
CA MET A 18 -5.43 9.69 2.30
C MET A 18 -5.16 8.18 2.06
N PRO A 19 -6.18 7.30 1.99
CA PRO A 19 -5.99 5.93 1.51
C PRO A 19 -5.32 5.81 0.13
N TRP A 20 -5.73 6.63 -0.84
CA TRP A 20 -5.10 6.66 -2.17
C TRP A 20 -3.64 7.07 -2.08
N ALA A 21 -3.31 8.13 -1.33
CA ALA A 21 -1.94 8.55 -1.12
C ALA A 21 -1.09 7.46 -0.47
N PHE A 22 -1.61 6.78 0.57
CA PHE A 22 -0.93 5.67 1.22
C PHE A 22 -0.59 4.55 0.26
N ILE A 23 -1.57 4.10 -0.53
CA ILE A 23 -1.36 3.00 -1.48
C ILE A 23 -0.40 3.43 -2.57
N SER A 24 -0.60 4.60 -3.19
CA SER A 24 0.27 5.12 -4.24
C SER A 24 1.73 5.19 -3.79
N THR A 25 2.02 5.84 -2.67
CA THR A 25 3.39 5.97 -2.16
C THR A 25 3.98 4.61 -1.80
N MET A 26 3.20 3.72 -1.17
CA MET A 26 3.66 2.38 -0.82
C MET A 26 4.01 1.57 -2.07
N VAL A 27 3.13 1.56 -3.07
CA VAL A 27 3.33 0.82 -4.32
C VAL A 27 4.53 1.37 -5.07
N ALA A 28 4.72 2.69 -5.12
CA ALA A 28 5.87 3.30 -5.79
C ALA A 28 7.19 2.85 -5.15
N ILE A 29 7.28 2.88 -3.81
CA ILE A 29 8.49 2.44 -3.10
C ILE A 29 8.73 0.94 -3.31
N MET A 30 7.72 0.11 -3.10
CA MET A 30 7.86 -1.35 -3.21
C MET A 30 8.16 -1.81 -4.64
N ALA A 31 7.53 -1.20 -5.64
CA ALA A 31 7.78 -1.51 -7.04
C ALA A 31 9.19 -1.09 -7.48
N SER A 32 9.66 0.07 -7.01
CA SER A 32 11.03 0.53 -7.25
C SER A 32 12.05 -0.38 -6.57
N TYR A 33 11.83 -0.70 -5.29
CA TYR A 33 12.67 -1.62 -4.52
C TYR A 33 12.79 -3.00 -5.19
N ASN A 34 11.65 -3.61 -5.55
CA ASN A 34 11.64 -4.93 -6.17
C ASN A 34 12.32 -4.94 -7.54
N THR A 35 12.18 -3.86 -8.31
CA THR A 35 12.85 -3.69 -9.61
C THR A 35 14.37 -3.58 -9.43
N ILE A 36 14.82 -2.71 -8.52
CA ILE A 36 16.24 -2.45 -8.28
C ILE A 36 16.95 -3.70 -7.77
N ILE A 37 16.35 -4.46 -6.85
CA ILE A 37 16.97 -5.69 -6.34
C ILE A 37 17.05 -6.78 -7.40
N ARG A 38 16.06 -6.88 -8.29
CA ARG A 38 16.01 -7.96 -9.29
C ARG A 38 16.85 -7.68 -10.52
N TYR A 39 16.86 -6.44 -11.00
CA TYR A 39 17.46 -6.06 -12.29
C TYR A 39 18.59 -5.03 -12.16
N GLY A 40 18.94 -4.63 -10.94
CA GLY A 40 19.86 -3.51 -10.71
C GLY A 40 19.24 -2.17 -11.09
N PHE A 41 20.09 -1.13 -11.18
CA PHE A 41 19.70 0.20 -11.66
C PHE A 41 19.58 0.20 -13.19
N SER A 42 18.48 -0.37 -13.69
CA SER A 42 18.17 -0.40 -15.12
C SER A 42 17.01 0.56 -15.42
N GLU A 43 17.32 1.70 -16.03
CA GLU A 43 16.33 2.72 -16.43
C GLU A 43 15.18 2.13 -17.25
N LYS A 44 15.49 1.28 -18.24
CA LYS A 44 14.49 0.62 -19.10
C LYS A 44 13.50 -0.26 -18.33
N MET A 45 13.92 -0.83 -17.20
CA MET A 45 13.03 -1.68 -16.38
C MET A 45 12.20 -0.83 -15.42
N LEU A 46 12.80 0.21 -14.84
CA LEU A 46 12.08 1.18 -14.03
C LEU A 46 10.97 1.88 -14.85
N GLU A 47 11.27 2.31 -16.07
CA GLU A 47 10.30 2.94 -16.97
C GLU A 47 9.09 2.02 -17.23
N LYS A 48 9.32 0.75 -17.56
CA LYS A 48 8.25 -0.24 -17.74
C LYS A 48 7.36 -0.37 -16.51
N VAL A 49 7.96 -0.37 -15.33
CA VAL A 49 7.23 -0.44 -14.06
C VAL A 49 6.44 0.83 -13.80
N PHE A 50 6.98 2.01 -14.12
CA PHE A 50 6.25 3.28 -14.02
C PHE A 50 5.07 3.38 -15.00
N ILE A 51 5.15 2.76 -16.18
CA ILE A 51 4.03 2.70 -17.13
C ILE A 51 2.87 1.88 -16.54
N ILE A 52 3.17 0.75 -15.90
CA ILE A 52 2.15 -0.16 -15.33
C ILE A 52 1.70 0.31 -13.93
N TYR A 53 2.48 1.16 -13.27
CA TYR A 53 2.25 1.63 -11.90
C TYR A 53 0.81 2.10 -11.62
N PRO A 54 0.15 2.94 -12.44
CA PRO A 54 -1.23 3.37 -12.17
C PRO A 54 -2.21 2.20 -12.08
N LEU A 55 -2.04 1.18 -12.91
CA LEU A 55 -2.86 -0.04 -12.89
C LEU A 55 -2.65 -0.82 -11.60
N ILE A 56 -1.40 -0.93 -11.14
CA ILE A 56 -1.06 -1.61 -9.87
C ILE A 56 -1.70 -0.88 -8.69
N VAL A 57 -1.65 0.46 -8.67
CA VAL A 57 -2.27 1.27 -7.61
C VAL A 57 -3.78 1.05 -7.58
N ILE A 58 -4.45 1.11 -8.73
CA ILE A 58 -5.90 0.88 -8.83
C ILE A 58 -6.24 -0.53 -8.35
N PHE A 59 -5.50 -1.54 -8.82
CA PHE A 59 -5.71 -2.92 -8.42
C PHE A 59 -5.59 -3.11 -6.90
N ILE A 60 -4.52 -2.60 -6.29
CA ILE A 60 -4.30 -2.72 -4.84
C ILE A 60 -5.32 -1.90 -4.05
N TYR A 61 -5.75 -0.75 -4.56
CA TYR A 61 -6.82 0.03 -3.94
C TYR A 61 -8.14 -0.74 -3.91
N CYS A 62 -8.53 -1.35 -5.03
CA CYS A 62 -9.73 -2.18 -5.12
C CYS A 62 -9.61 -3.41 -4.23
N LEU A 63 -8.48 -4.10 -4.27
CA LEU A 63 -8.18 -5.27 -3.43
C LEU A 63 -8.31 -4.91 -1.95
N ARG A 64 -7.74 -3.79 -1.53
CA ARG A 64 -7.87 -3.27 -0.17
C ARG A 64 -9.30 -2.99 0.20
N THR A 65 -10.00 -2.22 -0.63
CA THR A 65 -11.30 -1.63 -0.29
C THR A 65 -12.41 -2.68 -0.24
N TYR A 66 -12.41 -3.61 -1.20
CA TYR A 66 -13.51 -4.56 -1.36
C TYR A 66 -13.24 -5.93 -0.72
N ILE A 67 -11.96 -6.32 -0.59
CA ILE A 67 -11.61 -7.67 -0.15
C ILE A 67 -10.88 -7.61 1.19
N THR A 68 -9.66 -7.06 1.24
CA THR A 68 -8.79 -7.28 2.40
C THR A 68 -9.20 -6.48 3.63
N LEU A 69 -9.60 -5.21 3.50
CA LEU A 69 -10.06 -4.43 4.66
C LEU A 69 -11.35 -4.99 5.28
N PRO A 70 -12.42 -5.31 4.53
CA PRO A 70 -13.62 -5.94 5.10
C PRO A 70 -13.31 -7.27 5.80
N ILE A 71 -12.46 -8.12 5.22
CA ILE A 71 -12.04 -9.39 5.82
C ILE A 71 -11.30 -9.14 7.13
N VAL A 72 -10.33 -8.23 7.15
CA VAL A 72 -9.55 -7.91 8.35
C VAL A 72 -10.43 -7.37 9.47
N LEU A 73 -11.39 -6.50 9.15
CA LEU A 73 -12.34 -5.98 10.15
C LEU A 73 -13.24 -7.08 10.71
N LYS A 74 -13.72 -8.02 9.87
CA LYS A 74 -14.49 -9.19 10.32
C LYS A 74 -13.66 -10.10 11.23
N ILE A 75 -12.40 -10.39 10.87
CA ILE A 75 -11.48 -11.19 11.69
C ILE A 75 -11.28 -10.53 13.07
N HIS A 76 -11.09 -9.21 13.10
CA HIS A 76 -10.96 -8.46 14.35
C HIS A 76 -12.22 -8.51 15.23
N SER A 77 -13.41 -8.56 14.63
CA SER A 77 -14.66 -8.73 15.38
C SER A 77 -14.89 -10.16 15.87
N TYR A 78 -14.40 -11.17 15.14
CA TYR A 78 -14.64 -12.57 15.46
C TYR A 78 -13.60 -13.13 16.45
N PHE A 79 -12.36 -12.65 16.39
CA PHE A 79 -11.27 -13.04 17.30
C PHE A 79 -10.74 -11.85 18.12
N PRO A 80 -11.60 -11.19 18.94
CA PRO A 80 -11.21 -9.99 19.67
C PRO A 80 -10.14 -10.27 20.73
N THR A 81 -10.18 -11.43 21.38
CA THR A 81 -9.24 -11.85 22.42
C THR A 81 -7.81 -12.04 21.92
N ILE A 82 -7.63 -12.54 20.68
CA ILE A 82 -6.30 -12.79 20.10
C ILE A 82 -5.71 -11.50 19.50
N LEU A 83 -6.55 -10.65 18.91
CA LEU A 83 -6.08 -9.53 18.09
C LEU A 83 -6.28 -8.14 18.70
N THR A 84 -7.25 -7.96 19.59
CA THR A 84 -7.64 -6.62 20.10
C THR A 84 -7.19 -6.39 21.55
N ASN A 85 -7.05 -7.44 22.36
CA ASN A 85 -6.61 -7.28 23.75
C ASN A 85 -5.11 -7.00 23.89
N ASN A 86 -4.28 -7.50 22.98
CA ASN A 86 -2.82 -7.39 23.10
C ASN A 86 -2.19 -6.34 22.17
N ILE A 87 -2.87 -5.96 21.08
CA ILE A 87 -2.29 -5.07 20.06
C ILE A 87 -3.28 -3.96 19.68
N PRO A 88 -2.86 -2.68 19.66
CA PRO A 88 -3.73 -1.59 19.23
C PRO A 88 -4.23 -1.76 17.79
N ARG A 89 -5.54 -1.52 17.57
CA ARG A 89 -6.19 -1.63 16.24
C ARG A 89 -5.50 -0.80 15.15
N HIS A 90 -4.91 0.34 15.52
CA HIS A 90 -4.21 1.22 14.57
C HIS A 90 -2.89 0.62 14.04
N ILE A 91 -2.40 -0.49 14.63
CA ILE A 91 -1.22 -1.25 14.20
C ILE A 91 -1.67 -2.56 13.58
N SER A 92 -2.51 -3.32 14.27
CA SER A 92 -2.91 -4.67 13.83
C SER A 92 -3.66 -4.67 12.49
N VAL A 93 -4.59 -3.72 12.30
CA VAL A 93 -5.40 -3.66 11.07
C VAL A 93 -4.52 -3.38 9.85
N PRO A 94 -3.65 -2.34 9.84
CA PRO A 94 -2.72 -2.13 8.74
C PRO A 94 -1.78 -3.31 8.50
N VAL A 95 -1.23 -3.93 9.55
CA VAL A 95 -0.35 -5.10 9.41
C VAL A 95 -1.08 -6.21 8.67
N LEU A 96 -2.27 -6.60 9.11
CA LEU A 96 -3.03 -7.67 8.47
C LEU A 96 -3.43 -7.34 7.04
N VAL A 97 -3.85 -6.10 6.76
CA VAL A 97 -4.15 -5.65 5.39
C VAL A 97 -2.92 -5.77 4.49
N ILE A 98 -1.74 -5.37 4.98
CA ILE A 98 -0.47 -5.53 4.26
C ILE A 98 -0.18 -7.02 4.04
N THR A 99 -0.31 -7.86 5.08
CA THR A 99 -0.11 -9.31 4.97
C THR A 99 -0.97 -9.91 3.87
N PHE A 100 -2.28 -9.63 3.85
CA PHE A 100 -3.18 -10.16 2.82
C PHE A 100 -2.84 -9.62 1.42
N ASN A 101 -2.61 -8.32 1.29
CA ASN A 101 -2.24 -7.72 0.01
C ASN A 101 -0.93 -8.30 -0.54
N VAL A 102 0.11 -8.42 0.29
CA VAL A 102 1.40 -9.03 -0.11
C VAL A 102 1.20 -10.49 -0.49
N SER A 103 0.41 -11.26 0.27
CA SER A 103 0.13 -12.67 -0.06
C SER A 103 -0.47 -12.83 -1.45
N ILE A 104 -1.52 -12.06 -1.76
CA ILE A 104 -2.20 -12.12 -3.06
C ILE A 104 -1.26 -11.66 -4.19
N MET A 105 -0.54 -10.56 -3.98
CA MET A 105 0.40 -10.05 -4.98
C MET A 105 1.55 -11.02 -5.25
N MET A 106 2.03 -11.74 -4.23
CA MET A 106 3.13 -12.70 -4.40
C MET A 106 2.68 -13.99 -5.08
N VAL A 107 1.43 -14.43 -4.89
CA VAL A 107 0.84 -15.51 -5.69
C VAL A 107 0.83 -15.12 -7.16
N LEU A 108 0.24 -13.96 -7.49
CA LEU A 108 0.17 -13.46 -8.87
C LEU A 108 1.56 -13.30 -9.48
N PHE A 109 2.49 -12.70 -8.72
CA PHE A 109 3.86 -12.49 -9.17
C PHE A 109 4.58 -13.82 -9.47
N THR A 110 4.44 -14.81 -8.59
CA THR A 110 5.10 -16.12 -8.75
C THR A 110 4.54 -16.89 -9.94
N GLU A 111 3.21 -16.84 -10.15
CA GLU A 111 2.59 -17.46 -11.34
C GLU A 111 2.99 -16.75 -12.65
N MET A 112 2.97 -15.42 -12.68
CA MET A 112 3.37 -14.67 -13.88
C MET A 112 4.85 -14.89 -14.24
N ASN A 113 5.70 -15.17 -13.26
CA ASN A 113 7.14 -15.38 -13.42
C ASN A 113 7.52 -16.85 -13.24
N ARG A 114 6.64 -17.80 -13.59
CA ARG A 114 6.88 -19.24 -13.40
C ARG A 114 8.14 -19.77 -14.06
N GLN A 115 8.60 -19.13 -15.14
CA GLN A 115 9.89 -19.42 -15.77
C GLN A 115 11.08 -19.13 -14.84
N LEU A 116 10.99 -18.10 -14.01
CA LEU A 116 12.01 -17.73 -13.01
C LEU A 116 11.83 -18.49 -11.68
N TYR A 117 10.64 -19.02 -11.43
CA TYR A 117 10.28 -19.75 -10.21
C TYR A 117 9.63 -21.10 -10.54
N PRO A 118 10.41 -22.09 -11.01
CA PRO A 118 9.87 -23.39 -11.40
C PRO A 118 9.27 -24.16 -10.22
N GLN A 119 9.80 -23.97 -9.01
CA GLN A 119 9.22 -24.46 -7.76
C GLN A 119 8.35 -23.37 -7.13
N PHE A 120 7.04 -23.45 -7.35
CA PHE A 120 6.08 -22.43 -6.91
C PHE A 120 6.17 -22.12 -5.41
N LEU A 121 6.09 -23.14 -4.54
CA LEU A 121 6.01 -22.93 -3.09
C LEU A 121 7.27 -22.24 -2.54
N SER A 122 8.46 -22.69 -2.95
CA SER A 122 9.73 -22.12 -2.52
C SER A 122 9.91 -20.69 -3.04
N GLY A 123 9.61 -20.46 -4.31
CA GLY A 123 9.64 -19.12 -4.92
C GLY A 123 8.66 -18.15 -4.26
N TYR A 124 7.43 -18.61 -4.02
CA TYR A 124 6.39 -17.85 -3.34
C TYR A 124 6.83 -17.45 -1.93
N LEU A 125 7.22 -18.42 -1.08
CA LEU A 125 7.61 -18.16 0.30
C LEU A 125 8.84 -17.23 0.38
N GLY A 126 9.85 -17.47 -0.46
CA GLY A 126 11.05 -16.64 -0.50
C GLY A 126 10.76 -15.18 -0.88
N ASN A 127 9.93 -14.95 -1.90
CA ASN A 127 9.54 -13.60 -2.32
C ASN A 127 8.57 -12.95 -1.33
N TRP A 128 7.68 -13.74 -0.74
CA TRP A 128 6.72 -13.28 0.26
C TRP A 128 7.43 -12.76 1.50
N VAL A 129 8.37 -13.52 2.07
CA VAL A 129 9.15 -13.10 3.24
C VAL A 129 9.90 -11.80 2.91
N LYS A 130 10.65 -11.76 1.82
CA LYS A 130 11.41 -10.55 1.43
C LYS A 130 10.52 -9.33 1.27
N THR A 131 9.36 -9.48 0.64
CA THR A 131 8.44 -8.37 0.40
C THR A 131 7.76 -7.94 1.70
N PHE A 132 7.30 -8.89 2.52
CA PHE A 132 6.60 -8.61 3.77
C PHE A 132 7.48 -7.87 4.77
N PHE A 133 8.71 -8.35 4.97
CA PHE A 133 9.67 -7.75 5.90
C PHE A 133 10.15 -6.35 5.48
N VAL A 134 10.03 -6.00 4.21
CA VAL A 134 10.30 -4.63 3.73
C VAL A 134 9.03 -3.78 3.81
N ALA A 135 7.88 -4.35 3.46
CA ALA A 135 6.62 -3.62 3.40
C ALA A 135 6.19 -3.09 4.78
N ILE A 136 6.33 -3.89 5.84
CA ILE A 136 5.91 -3.49 7.19
C ILE A 136 6.73 -2.28 7.68
N PRO A 137 8.08 -2.30 7.74
CA PRO A 137 8.86 -1.14 8.15
C PRO A 137 8.64 0.08 7.26
N VAL A 138 8.62 -0.09 5.94
CA VAL A 138 8.39 1.03 5.00
C VAL A 138 7.05 1.69 5.28
N PHE A 139 5.98 0.90 5.49
CA PHE A 139 4.67 1.47 5.79
C PHE A 139 4.69 2.27 7.10
N PHE A 140 5.17 1.69 8.20
CA PHE A 140 5.06 2.32 9.52
C PHE A 140 6.03 3.48 9.72
N PHE A 141 7.28 3.35 9.28
CA PHE A 141 8.34 4.32 9.56
C PHE A 141 8.51 5.38 8.47
N VAL A 142 8.23 5.03 7.21
CA VAL A 142 8.43 5.96 6.08
C VAL A 142 7.10 6.52 5.62
N VAL A 143 6.21 5.69 5.10
CA VAL A 143 5.00 6.14 4.40
C VAL A 143 4.00 6.78 5.37
N ARG A 144 3.67 6.10 6.47
CA ARG A 144 2.73 6.59 7.50
C ARG A 144 3.17 7.93 8.05
N LEU A 145 4.41 8.02 8.50
CA LEU A 145 4.95 9.23 9.10
C LEU A 145 4.95 10.40 8.11
N THR A 146 5.45 10.17 6.89
CA THR A 146 5.58 11.20 5.87
C THR A 146 4.21 11.73 5.45
N LEU A 147 3.27 10.85 5.09
CA LEU A 147 1.96 11.29 4.61
C LEU A 147 1.11 11.92 5.71
N VAL A 148 1.11 11.38 6.94
CA VAL A 148 0.38 12.01 8.05
C VAL A 148 0.90 13.43 8.28
N ASN A 149 2.21 13.63 8.32
CA ASN A 149 2.81 14.95 8.54
C ASN A 149 2.52 15.93 7.40
N ILE A 150 2.65 15.49 6.15
CA ILE A 150 2.35 16.31 4.98
C ILE A 150 0.87 16.69 4.95
N PHE A 151 -0.05 15.72 5.09
CA PHE A 151 -1.48 16.01 5.07
C PHE A 151 -1.90 16.89 6.24
N LYS A 152 -1.32 16.72 7.44
CA LYS A 152 -1.58 17.59 8.58
C LYS A 152 -1.18 19.04 8.27
N LYS A 153 0.04 19.26 7.77
CA LYS A 153 0.53 20.60 7.38
C LYS A 153 -0.34 21.20 6.27
N LEU A 154 -0.65 20.44 5.22
CA LEU A 154 -1.47 20.92 4.10
C LEU A 154 -2.89 21.31 4.55
N LYS A 155 -3.53 20.51 5.42
CA LYS A 155 -4.87 20.82 5.94
C LYS A 155 -4.87 22.05 6.85
N GLN A 156 -3.80 22.26 7.61
CA GLN A 156 -3.62 23.47 8.44
C GLN A 156 -3.42 24.72 7.57
N SER A 157 -2.62 24.64 6.50
CA SER A 157 -2.41 25.76 5.57
C SER A 157 -3.61 26.05 4.67
N HIS A 158 -4.47 25.05 4.44
CA HIS A 158 -5.65 25.17 3.57
C HIS A 158 -6.93 24.64 4.25
N PRO A 159 -7.40 25.29 5.32
CA PRO A 159 -8.58 24.83 6.08
C PRO A 159 -9.83 24.93 5.21
N LEU A 160 -10.70 23.91 5.21
CA LEU A 160 -12.05 23.99 4.65
C LEU A 160 -12.73 25.23 5.26
N SER A 161 -13.04 26.24 4.45
CA SER A 161 -13.84 27.34 4.98
C SER A 161 -15.25 26.77 5.15
N LEU A 162 -15.72 26.71 6.39
CA LEU A 162 -17.14 26.55 6.70
C LEU A 162 -17.84 27.77 6.10
N LYS A 163 -18.35 27.65 4.88
CA LYS A 163 -19.44 28.46 4.37
C LYS A 163 -20.68 27.60 4.42
#